data_AF-A0A3M1BAK1-F1
#
_entry.id   AF-A0A3M1BAK1-F1
#
_cell.length_a   1.000
_cell.length_b   1.000
_cell.length_c   1.000
_cell.angle_alpha   90.00
_cell.angle_beta   90.00
_cell.angle_gamma   90.00
#
_symmetry.space_group_name_H-M   'P 1'
#
loop_
_entity.id
_entity.type
_entity.pdbx_description
1 polymer ?
#
loop_
_entity_poly.entity_id
_entity_poly.type
_entity_poly.pdbx_seq_one_letter_code
_entity_poly.pdbx_strand_id
1 'polypeptide(L)'
;EFKTILANLLHHAHEILALAYSMSDLALVSTDSVLIGGVEETLLDAFHIVREASRTAHYLEFSDQQRLRAQIEELRCRLAAAADPQARRSYRLALVEKEKEIAAFATMHGRVEKAVADLTHVCAVFERSHVELLRMLSEEEGAREEELPPFSLIRARLSSLEEELRIMEKTIEEMNTLFEVEEETT
;
A
#
# COMPACT_ATOMS: atom_id res chain seq x y z
N GLU A 1 6.44 -4.65 -14.01
CA GLU A 1 5.86 -3.35 -13.62
C GLU A 1 5.00 -3.50 -12.37
N PHE A 2 3.93 -4.30 -12.41
CA PHE A 2 3.03 -4.46 -11.25
C PHE A 2 3.69 -5.08 -9.99
N LYS A 3 4.45 -6.17 -10.16
CA LYS A 3 5.29 -6.76 -9.10
C LYS A 3 6.28 -5.76 -8.50
N THR A 4 6.78 -4.81 -9.31
CA THR A 4 7.70 -3.75 -8.87
C THR A 4 6.98 -2.72 -8.00
N ILE A 5 5.75 -2.34 -8.35
CA ILE A 5 4.92 -1.44 -7.54
C ILE A 5 4.60 -2.07 -6.18
N LEU A 6 4.22 -3.35 -6.15
CA LEU A 6 3.95 -4.07 -4.91
C LEU A 6 5.21 -4.21 -4.03
N ALA A 7 6.35 -4.54 -4.63
CA ALA A 7 7.62 -4.60 -3.93
C ALA A 7 8.02 -3.23 -3.34
N ASN A 8 7.78 -2.14 -4.08
CA ASN A 8 8.03 -0.79 -3.58
C ASN A 8 7.10 -0.42 -2.41
N LEU A 9 5.82 -0.80 -2.46
CA LEU A 9 4.89 -0.59 -1.33
C LEU A 9 5.36 -1.30 -0.07
N LEU A 10 5.73 -2.58 -0.18
CA LEU A 10 6.23 -3.38 0.95
C LEU A 10 7.55 -2.80 1.50
N HIS A 11 8.45 -2.39 0.60
CA HIS A 11 9.71 -1.76 0.99
C HIS A 11 9.48 -0.49 1.82
N HIS A 12 8.62 0.43 1.35
CA HIS A 12 8.30 1.65 2.10
C HIS A 12 7.58 1.35 3.42
N ALA A 13 6.70 0.34 3.43
CA ALA A 13 6.02 -0.09 4.65
C ALA A 13 7.02 -0.58 5.72
N HIS A 14 8.05 -1.33 5.31
CA HIS A 14 9.13 -1.74 6.20
C HIS A 14 10.00 -0.59 6.66
N GLU A 15 10.35 0.35 5.79
CA GLU A 15 11.11 1.54 6.17
C GLU A 15 10.37 2.38 7.21
N ILE A 16 9.06 2.59 7.02
CA ILE A 16 8.22 3.33 7.97
C ILE A 16 8.15 2.59 9.31
N LEU A 17 7.98 1.26 9.31
CA LEU A 17 8.02 0.47 10.55
C LEU A 17 9.37 0.57 11.26
N ALA A 18 10.48 0.46 10.52
CA ALA A 18 11.82 0.54 11.09
C ALA A 18 12.09 1.91 11.71
N LEU A 19 11.72 2.99 11.01
CA LEU A 19 11.83 4.36 11.52
C LEU A 19 10.95 4.57 12.75
N ALA A 20 9.73 4.03 12.74
CA ALA A 20 8.82 4.12 13.87
C ALA A 20 9.29 3.38 15.11
N TYR A 21 9.89 2.19 14.95
CA TYR A 21 10.53 1.48 16.06
C TYR A 21 11.68 2.29 16.65
N SER A 22 12.57 2.82 15.80
CA SER A 22 13.66 3.70 16.22
C SER A 22 13.14 4.93 16.98
N MET A 23 12.11 5.59 16.45
CA MET A 23 11.50 6.74 17.09
C MET A 23 10.76 6.39 18.38
N SER A 24 10.16 5.20 18.49
CA SER A 24 9.54 4.73 19.73
C SER A 24 10.57 4.53 20.85
N ASP A 25 11.76 4.04 20.48
CA ASP A 25 12.86 3.85 21.42
C ASP A 25 13.45 5.19 21.88
N LEU A 26 13.50 6.19 21.00
CA LEU A 26 13.91 7.56 21.35
C LEU A 26 12.82 8.31 22.14
N ALA A 27 11.56 8.10 21.80
CA ALA A 27 10.41 8.69 22.47
C ALA A 27 10.26 8.23 23.92
N LEU A 28 10.69 6.99 24.25
CA LEU A 28 10.77 6.51 25.63
C LEU A 28 11.53 7.49 26.54
N VAL A 29 12.56 8.15 25.98
CA VAL A 29 13.50 9.02 26.70
C VAL A 29 13.05 10.49 26.65
N SER A 30 12.13 10.85 25.76
CA SER A 30 11.65 12.23 25.57
C SER A 30 10.35 12.51 26.34
N THR A 31 10.23 13.73 26.89
CA THR A 31 9.01 14.18 27.60
C THR A 31 8.01 14.91 26.70
N ASP A 32 8.35 15.14 25.42
CA ASP A 32 7.53 15.96 24.53
C ASP A 32 6.37 15.18 23.88
N SER A 33 5.21 15.22 24.54
CA SER A 33 4.00 14.47 24.15
C SER A 33 3.39 14.90 22.79
N VAL A 34 3.71 16.10 22.29
CA VAL A 34 3.18 16.59 21.00
C VAL A 34 3.87 15.90 19.82
N LEU A 35 5.19 15.75 19.91
CA LEU A 35 6.00 15.03 18.91
C LEU A 35 5.58 13.56 18.83
N ILE A 36 5.33 12.93 19.97
CA ILE A 36 4.90 11.54 20.08
C ILE A 36 3.53 11.33 19.43
N GLY A 37 2.54 12.17 19.74
CA GLY A 37 1.20 12.05 19.17
C GLY A 37 1.16 12.23 17.65
N GLY A 38 1.97 13.16 17.11
CA GLY A 38 2.09 13.36 15.66
C GLY A 38 2.71 12.16 14.93
N VAL A 39 3.66 11.46 15.58
CA VAL A 39 4.29 10.25 15.03
C VAL A 39 3.31 9.09 14.98
N GLU A 40 2.49 8.89 16.04
CA GLU A 40 1.45 7.87 16.06
C GLU A 40 0.39 8.08 14.96
N GLU A 41 -0.07 9.32 14.78
CA GLU A 41 -1.08 9.66 13.75
C GLU A 41 -0.52 9.42 12.34
N THR A 42 0.71 9.90 12.07
CA THR A 42 1.39 9.68 10.78
C THR A 42 1.61 8.19 10.50
N LEU A 43 1.88 7.39 11.53
CA LEU A 43 2.03 5.95 11.41
C LEU A 43 0.72 5.26 11.01
N LEU A 44 -0.39 5.61 11.66
CA LEU A 44 -1.70 5.05 11.35
C LEU A 44 -2.12 5.37 9.92
N ASP A 45 -1.88 6.60 9.48
CA ASP A 45 -2.13 7.02 8.09
C ASP A 45 -1.30 6.22 7.09
N ALA A 46 -0.01 6.03 7.38
CA ALA A 46 0.87 5.20 6.55
C ALA A 46 0.34 3.78 6.38
N PHE A 47 -0.08 3.15 7.48
CA PHE A 47 -0.63 1.80 7.47
C PHE A 47 -1.95 1.70 6.71
N HIS A 48 -2.81 2.72 6.85
CA HIS A 48 -4.04 2.78 6.05
C HIS A 48 -3.74 2.88 4.56
N ILE A 49 -2.77 3.71 4.15
CA ILE A 49 -2.32 3.84 2.76
C ILE A 49 -1.78 2.51 2.25
N VAL A 50 -0.86 1.86 2.98
CA VAL A 50 -0.30 0.56 2.61
C VAL A 50 -1.41 -0.47 2.42
N ARG A 51 -2.34 -0.58 3.38
CA ARG A 51 -3.42 -1.58 3.32
C ARG A 51 -4.34 -1.37 2.12
N GLU A 52 -4.74 -0.14 1.84
CA GLU A 52 -5.61 0.18 0.71
C GLU A 52 -4.89 -0.02 -0.63
N ALA A 53 -3.62 0.40 -0.70
CA ALA A 53 -2.78 0.23 -1.87
C ALA A 53 -2.54 -1.25 -2.17
N SER A 54 -2.21 -2.07 -1.18
CA SER A 54 -2.00 -3.51 -1.34
C SER A 54 -3.27 -4.24 -1.79
N ARG A 55 -4.45 -3.90 -1.25
CA ARG A 55 -5.72 -4.46 -1.73
C ARG A 55 -6.02 -4.09 -3.18
N THR A 56 -5.75 -2.84 -3.55
CA THR A 56 -5.97 -2.35 -4.92
C THR A 56 -4.97 -2.99 -5.88
N ALA A 57 -3.71 -3.07 -5.47
CA ALA A 57 -2.63 -3.70 -6.22
C ALA A 57 -2.91 -5.18 -6.45
N HIS A 58 -3.37 -5.89 -5.42
CA HIS A 58 -3.84 -7.26 -5.52
C HIS A 58 -4.94 -7.40 -6.57
N TYR A 59 -6.03 -6.63 -6.48
CA TYR A 59 -7.12 -6.68 -7.47
C TYR A 59 -6.62 -6.47 -8.90
N LEU A 60 -5.65 -5.56 -9.08
CA LEU A 60 -5.04 -5.27 -10.38
C LEU A 60 -4.16 -6.41 -10.90
N GLU A 61 -3.44 -7.12 -10.03
CA GLU A 61 -2.61 -8.28 -10.39
C GLU A 61 -3.45 -9.48 -10.87
N PHE A 62 -4.59 -9.75 -10.23
CA PHE A 62 -5.50 -10.85 -10.63
C PHE A 62 -6.36 -10.54 -11.84
N SER A 63 -6.27 -9.33 -12.37
CA SER A 63 -7.11 -8.89 -13.46
C SER A 63 -6.35 -8.89 -14.77
N ASP A 64 -6.79 -9.75 -15.68
CA ASP A 64 -6.19 -9.85 -17.01
C ASP A 64 -6.63 -8.69 -17.91
N GLN A 65 -5.88 -7.59 -17.84
CA GLN A 65 -6.11 -6.40 -18.66
C GLN A 65 -5.98 -6.72 -20.16
N GLN A 66 -5.15 -7.69 -20.55
CA GLN A 66 -5.00 -8.08 -21.95
C GLN A 66 -6.24 -8.81 -22.46
N ARG A 67 -6.77 -9.75 -21.68
CA ARG A 67 -8.05 -10.41 -21.97
C ARG A 67 -9.19 -9.41 -22.04
N LEU A 68 -9.23 -8.42 -21.15
CA LEU A 68 -10.25 -7.38 -21.18
C LEU A 68 -10.15 -6.54 -22.47
N ARG A 69 -8.94 -6.17 -22.90
CA ARG A 69 -8.71 -5.48 -24.19
C ARG A 69 -9.12 -6.33 -25.38
N ALA A 70 -8.80 -7.63 -25.37
CA ALA A 70 -9.22 -8.56 -26.42
C ALA A 70 -10.74 -8.69 -26.50
N GLN A 71 -11.44 -8.76 -25.36
CA GLN A 71 -12.91 -8.77 -25.29
C GLN A 71 -13.53 -7.49 -25.84
N ILE A 72 -12.95 -6.32 -25.53
CA ILE A 72 -13.39 -5.03 -26.08
C ILE A 72 -13.28 -5.04 -27.61
N GLU A 73 -12.14 -5.49 -28.14
CA GLU A 73 -11.92 -5.52 -29.58
C GLU A 73 -12.85 -6.53 -30.29
N GLU A 74 -13.05 -7.70 -29.69
CA GLU A 74 -14.02 -8.68 -30.17
C GLU A 74 -15.44 -8.09 -30.21
N LEU A 75 -15.86 -7.39 -29.15
CA LEU A 75 -17.18 -6.74 -29.10
C LEU A 75 -17.32 -5.64 -30.16
N ARG A 76 -16.25 -4.90 -30.46
CA ARG A 76 -16.23 -3.92 -31.57
C ARG A 76 -16.40 -4.58 -32.92
N CYS A 77 -15.68 -5.67 -33.18
CA CYS A 77 -15.84 -6.45 -34.41
C CYS A 77 -17.26 -7.01 -34.55
N ARG A 78 -17.81 -7.61 -33.48
CA ARG A 78 -19.19 -8.14 -33.45
C ARG A 78 -20.24 -7.04 -33.66
N LEU A 79 -20.04 -5.86 -33.08
CA LEU A 79 -20.92 -4.71 -33.27
C LEU A 79 -20.89 -4.19 -34.71
N ALA A 80 -19.72 -4.17 -35.35
CA ALA A 80 -19.56 -3.75 -36.74
C ALA A 80 -20.21 -4.75 -37.73
N ALA A 81 -20.11 -6.05 -37.45
CA ALA A 81 -20.67 -7.11 -38.28
C ALA A 81 -22.19 -7.33 -38.07
N ALA A 82 -22.75 -6.88 -36.95
CA ALA A 82 -24.15 -7.11 -36.62
C ALA A 82 -25.11 -6.29 -37.50
N ALA A 83 -25.96 -7.01 -38.25
CA ALA A 83 -27.07 -6.43 -39.02
C ALA A 83 -28.36 -6.29 -38.19
N ASP A 84 -28.59 -7.19 -37.22
CA ASP A 84 -29.76 -7.15 -36.34
C ASP A 84 -29.68 -5.97 -35.35
N PRO A 85 -30.69 -5.06 -35.34
CA PRO A 85 -30.72 -3.93 -34.40
C PRO A 85 -30.68 -4.35 -32.93
N GLN A 86 -31.27 -5.49 -32.57
CA GLN A 86 -31.30 -5.95 -31.17
C GLN A 86 -29.94 -6.47 -30.74
N ALA A 87 -29.27 -7.30 -31.55
CA ALA A 87 -27.89 -7.71 -31.33
C ALA A 87 -26.94 -6.51 -31.24
N ARG A 88 -27.07 -5.52 -32.14
CA ARG A 88 -26.26 -4.28 -32.07
C ARG A 88 -26.42 -3.55 -30.74
N ARG A 89 -27.65 -3.45 -30.22
CA ARG A 89 -27.92 -2.81 -28.92
C ARG A 89 -27.24 -3.59 -27.79
N SER A 90 -27.36 -4.92 -27.80
CA SER A 90 -26.73 -5.77 -26.78
C SER A 90 -25.20 -5.68 -26.82
N TYR A 91 -24.57 -5.75 -27.99
CA TYR A 91 -23.11 -5.61 -28.11
C TYR A 91 -22.64 -4.22 -27.70
N ARG A 92 -23.39 -3.16 -28.02
CA ARG A 92 -23.06 -1.80 -27.58
C ARG A 92 -23.09 -1.68 -26.06
N LEU A 93 -24.10 -2.24 -25.39
CA LEU A 93 -24.18 -2.22 -23.93
C LEU A 93 -23.02 -2.99 -23.28
N ALA A 94 -22.72 -4.19 -23.80
CA ALA A 94 -21.59 -4.99 -23.33
C ALA A 94 -20.25 -4.26 -23.54
N LEU A 95 -20.07 -3.61 -24.68
CA LEU A 95 -18.88 -2.82 -24.99
C LEU A 95 -18.72 -1.66 -24.00
N VAL A 96 -19.78 -0.90 -23.73
CA VAL A 96 -19.76 0.22 -22.76
C VAL A 96 -19.37 -0.26 -21.37
N GLU A 97 -19.91 -1.39 -20.91
CA GLU A 97 -19.51 -1.93 -19.59
C GLU A 97 -18.05 -2.36 -19.56
N LYS A 98 -17.55 -3.02 -20.62
CA LYS A 98 -16.14 -3.41 -20.69
C LYS A 98 -15.20 -2.20 -20.79
N GLU A 99 -15.62 -1.14 -21.49
CA GLU A 99 -14.88 0.13 -21.55
C GLU A 99 -14.87 0.88 -20.20
N LYS A 100 -15.94 0.78 -19.39
CA LYS A 100 -15.92 1.28 -18.01
C LYS A 100 -14.99 0.47 -17.13
N GLU A 101 -15.02 -0.84 -17.26
CA GLU A 101 -14.16 -1.76 -16.50
C GLU A 101 -12.68 -1.42 -16.74
N ILE A 102 -12.26 -1.25 -18.01
CA ILE A 102 -10.87 -0.89 -18.33
C ILE A 102 -10.48 0.53 -17.86
N ALA A 103 -11.43 1.48 -17.86
CA ALA A 103 -11.19 2.81 -17.30
C ALA A 103 -11.03 2.77 -15.76
N ALA A 104 -11.79 1.89 -15.09
CA ALA A 104 -11.61 1.63 -13.66
C ALA A 104 -10.22 1.05 -13.37
N PHE A 105 -9.71 0.15 -14.23
CA PHE A 105 -8.32 -0.37 -14.13
C PHE A 105 -7.29 0.75 -14.13
N ALA A 106 -7.37 1.69 -15.09
CA ALA A 106 -6.45 2.81 -15.15
C ALA A 106 -6.56 3.72 -13.91
N THR A 107 -7.78 3.93 -13.41
CA THR A 107 -8.02 4.72 -12.19
C THR A 107 -7.41 4.04 -10.96
N MET A 108 -7.60 2.74 -10.82
CA MET A 108 -7.02 1.94 -9.73
C MET A 108 -5.49 1.94 -9.79
N HIS A 109 -4.90 1.82 -10.98
CA HIS A 109 -3.45 1.93 -11.17
C HIS A 109 -2.91 3.26 -10.65
N GLY A 110 -3.52 4.38 -11.08
CA GLY A 110 -3.11 5.71 -10.65
C GLY A 110 -3.27 5.93 -9.13
N ARG A 111 -4.24 5.25 -8.49
CA ARG A 111 -4.36 5.27 -7.01
C ARG A 111 -3.20 4.57 -6.33
N VAL A 112 -2.77 3.43 -6.85
CA VAL A 112 -1.62 2.69 -6.28
C VAL A 112 -0.33 3.49 -6.46
N GLU A 113 -0.11 4.10 -7.63
CA GLU A 113 1.05 4.97 -7.86
C GLU A 113 1.05 6.18 -6.93
N LYS A 114 -0.12 6.80 -6.74
CA LYS A 114 -0.27 7.88 -5.77
C LYS A 114 0.03 7.40 -4.35
N ALA A 115 -0.45 6.23 -3.96
CA ALA A 115 -0.19 5.67 -2.63
C ALA A 115 1.31 5.43 -2.39
N VAL A 116 2.06 4.99 -3.40
CA VAL A 116 3.54 4.89 -3.32
C VAL A 116 4.14 6.27 -3.08
N ALA A 117 3.73 7.30 -3.83
CA ALA A 117 4.23 8.65 -3.66
C ALA A 117 3.90 9.25 -2.27
N ASP A 118 2.68 9.00 -1.78
CA ASP A 118 2.25 9.40 -0.44
C ASP A 118 3.10 8.71 0.63
N LEU A 119 3.40 7.41 0.49
CA LEU A 119 4.30 6.69 1.40
C LEU A 119 5.75 7.18 1.35
N THR A 120 6.28 7.50 0.16
CA THR A 120 7.60 8.14 0.04
C THR A 120 7.64 9.46 0.80
N HIS A 121 6.57 10.26 0.74
CA HIS A 121 6.47 11.49 1.52
C HIS A 121 6.46 11.22 3.02
N VAL A 122 5.69 10.21 3.46
CA VAL A 122 5.65 9.78 4.87
C VAL A 122 7.03 9.34 5.36
N CYS A 123 7.77 8.52 4.61
CA CYS A 123 9.15 8.15 4.96
C CYS A 123 10.01 9.39 5.21
N ALA A 124 9.97 10.38 4.31
CA ALA A 124 10.73 11.63 4.45
C ALA A 124 10.29 12.50 5.65
N VAL A 125 9.03 12.40 6.10
CA VAL A 125 8.58 13.03 7.35
C VAL A 125 9.18 12.31 8.55
N PHE A 126 9.09 10.98 8.59
CA PHE A 126 9.66 10.16 9.67
C PHE A 126 11.18 10.36 9.81
N GLU A 127 11.93 10.36 8.71
CA GLU A 127 13.37 10.59 8.74
C GLU A 127 13.73 11.95 9.35
N ARG A 128 12.99 13.00 8.99
CA ARG A 128 13.20 14.35 9.55
C ARG A 128 12.88 14.40 11.04
N SER A 129 11.75 13.82 11.46
CA SER A 129 11.36 13.77 12.87
C SER A 129 12.34 12.93 13.69
N HIS A 130 12.87 11.83 13.14
CA HIS A 130 13.90 11.02 13.78
C HIS A 130 15.19 11.81 14.03
N VAL A 131 15.68 12.56 13.03
CA VAL A 131 16.85 13.44 13.18
C VAL A 131 16.62 14.53 14.23
N GLU A 132 15.42 15.10 14.26
CA GLU A 132 15.06 16.13 15.25
C GLU A 132 15.03 15.59 16.68
N LEU A 133 14.46 14.40 16.90
CA LEU A 133 14.48 13.72 18.19
C LEU A 133 15.91 13.42 18.64
N LEU A 134 16.77 12.91 17.75
CA LEU A 134 18.19 12.69 18.07
C LEU A 134 18.90 13.98 18.47
N ARG A 135 18.62 15.10 17.77
CA ARG A 135 19.18 16.41 18.11
C ARG A 135 18.72 16.86 19.50
N MET A 136 17.43 16.76 19.80
CA MET A 136 16.88 17.12 21.12
C MET A 136 17.54 16.30 22.23
N LEU A 137 17.65 14.99 22.06
CA LEU A 137 18.28 14.11 23.05
C LEU A 137 19.77 14.44 23.27
N SER A 138 20.51 14.77 22.20
CA SER A 138 21.91 15.20 22.33
C SER A 138 22.08 16.54 23.04
N GLU A 139 21.07 17.41 22.97
CA GLU A 139 21.04 18.68 23.69
C GLU A 139 20.63 18.48 25.17
N GLU A 140 19.89 17.41 25.47
CA GLU A 140 19.41 17.02 26.81
C GLU A 140 20.37 16.11 27.60
N GLU A 141 21.44 15.57 27.00
CA GLU A 141 22.47 14.71 27.64
C GLU A 141 23.20 15.33 28.86
N GLY A 142 22.89 16.58 29.23
CA GLY A 142 23.30 17.21 30.49
C GLY A 142 22.31 17.08 31.66
N ALA A 143 21.12 16.51 31.48
CA ALA A 143 20.04 16.57 32.47
C ALA A 143 19.23 15.25 32.60
N ARG A 144 19.60 14.49 33.64
CA ARG A 144 18.77 13.57 34.46
C ARG A 144 18.67 12.08 34.11
N GLU A 145 18.85 11.29 35.17
CA GLU A 145 18.17 10.02 35.43
C GLU A 145 16.71 10.32 35.85
N GLU A 146 15.73 10.03 35.00
CA GLU A 146 14.31 10.03 35.39
C GLU A 146 13.60 8.83 34.72
N GLU A 147 12.71 8.18 35.47
CA GLU A 147 12.01 6.95 35.07
C GLU A 147 11.20 7.15 33.77
N LEU A 148 11.48 6.31 32.77
CA LEU A 148 10.81 6.32 31.47
C LEU A 148 9.28 6.11 31.65
N PRO A 149 8.41 6.92 31.02
CA PRO A 149 6.97 6.69 31.02
C PRO A 149 6.60 5.34 30.40
N PRO A 150 5.41 4.79 30.69
CA PRO A 150 4.97 3.51 30.15
C PRO A 150 4.50 3.67 28.69
N PHE A 151 5.43 3.71 27.74
CA PHE A 151 5.15 3.71 26.29
C PHE A 151 4.78 2.31 25.73
N SER A 152 4.25 1.43 26.59
CA SER A 152 3.83 0.07 26.22
C SER A 152 2.72 0.05 25.17
N LEU A 153 1.94 1.13 25.04
CA LEU A 153 0.87 1.25 24.05
C LEU A 153 1.40 1.42 22.63
N ILE A 154 2.43 2.26 22.42
CA ILE A 154 3.06 2.47 21.10
C ILE A 154 3.73 1.19 20.65
N ARG A 155 4.50 0.57 21.53
CA ARG A 155 5.20 -0.68 21.21
C ARG A 155 4.21 -1.82 20.92
N ALA A 156 3.13 -1.95 21.70
CA ALA A 156 2.08 -2.92 21.41
C ALA A 156 1.37 -2.63 20.07
N ARG A 157 1.18 -1.35 19.72
CA ARG A 157 0.58 -0.94 18.45
C ARG A 157 1.51 -1.24 17.27
N LEU A 158 2.80 -0.95 17.39
CA LEU A 158 3.83 -1.30 16.40
C LEU A 158 3.90 -2.80 16.18
N SER A 159 3.91 -3.60 17.25
CA SER A 159 3.90 -5.07 17.13
C SER A 159 2.62 -5.61 16.47
N SER A 160 1.46 -5.00 16.75
CA SER A 160 0.21 -5.36 16.06
C SER A 160 0.27 -5.03 14.57
N LEU A 161 0.89 -3.91 14.21
CA LEU A 161 1.00 -3.44 12.84
C LEU A 161 2.04 -4.23 12.04
N GLU A 162 3.13 -4.66 12.69
CA GLU A 162 4.11 -5.59 12.14
C GLU A 162 3.49 -6.96 11.83
N GLU A 163 2.63 -7.47 12.72
CA GLU A 163 1.90 -8.71 12.46
C GLU A 163 0.91 -8.56 11.29
N GLU A 164 0.21 -7.42 11.18
CA GLU A 164 -0.65 -7.13 10.03
C GLU A 164 0.14 -7.09 8.72
N LEU A 165 1.34 -6.48 8.72
CA LEU A 165 2.25 -6.46 7.56
C LEU A 165 2.70 -7.87 7.21
N ARG A 166 3.13 -8.66 8.18
CA ARG A 166 3.56 -10.05 7.97
C ARG A 166 2.45 -10.93 7.41
N ILE A 167 1.21 -10.79 7.89
CA ILE A 167 0.05 -11.51 7.35
C ILE A 167 -0.18 -11.11 5.89
N MET A 168 -0.04 -9.83 5.58
CA MET A 168 -0.17 -9.32 4.22
C MET A 168 0.91 -9.88 3.30
N GLU A 169 2.17 -9.91 3.74
CA GLU A 169 3.29 -10.52 3.01
C GLU A 169 3.08 -12.01 2.76
N LYS A 170 2.68 -12.75 3.80
CA LYS A 170 2.41 -14.18 3.69
C LYS A 170 1.26 -14.46 2.70
N THR A 171 0.23 -13.63 2.70
CA THR A 171 -0.86 -13.72 1.72
C THR A 171 -0.33 -13.49 0.29
N ILE A 172 0.62 -12.58 0.10
CA ILE A 172 1.27 -12.33 -1.19
C ILE A 172 2.13 -13.53 -1.62
N GLU A 173 2.90 -14.14 -0.70
CA GLU A 173 3.74 -15.32 -0.97
C GLU A 173 2.93 -16.60 -1.29
N GLU A 174 1.91 -16.92 -0.48
CA GLU A 174 1.05 -18.09 -0.70
C GLU A 174 0.34 -18.02 -2.05
N MET A 175 0.00 -16.82 -2.51
CA MET A 175 -0.63 -16.64 -3.82
C MET A 175 0.36 -16.74 -4.97
N ASN A 176 1.60 -16.26 -4.82
CA ASN A 176 2.64 -16.47 -5.84
C ASN A 176 2.96 -17.96 -6.02
N THR A 177 3.03 -18.73 -4.93
CA THR A 177 3.36 -20.17 -4.98
C THR A 177 2.25 -21.04 -5.56
N LEU A 178 0.96 -20.67 -5.41
CA LEU A 178 -0.16 -21.39 -6.02
C LEU A 178 -0.13 -21.37 -7.56
N PHE A 179 0.49 -20.36 -8.18
CA PHE A 179 0.54 -20.22 -9.63
C PHE A 179 1.82 -20.74 -10.29
N GLU A 180 2.96 -20.80 -9.58
CA GLU A 180 4.14 -21.54 -10.09
C GLU A 180 3.79 -23.02 -10.35
N VAL A 181 2.86 -23.57 -9.57
CA VAL A 181 2.33 -24.93 -9.76
C VAL A 181 1.35 -25.02 -10.96
N GLU A 182 0.63 -23.94 -11.31
CA GLU A 182 -0.26 -23.91 -12.48
C GLU A 182 0.50 -23.69 -13.80
N GLU A 183 1.59 -22.91 -13.81
CA GLU A 183 2.46 -22.75 -14.99
C GLU A 183 3.30 -24.01 -15.30
N GLU A 184 3.66 -24.84 -14.31
CA GLU A 184 4.35 -26.12 -14.55
C GLU A 184 3.39 -27.25 -15.01
N THR A 185 2.08 -27.05 -14.92
CA THR A 185 1.07 -28.07 -15.25
C THR A 185 0.24 -27.80 -16.50
N THR A 186 0.54 -26.72 -17.25
CA THR A 186 -0.06 -26.40 -18.56
C THR A 186 0.94 -26.46 -19.71
#